data_AF-A0A7X6K6R6-F1
#
_entry.id   AF-A0A7X6K6R6-F1
#
_cell.length_a   1.000
_cell.length_b   1.000
_cell.length_c   1.000
_cell.angle_alpha   90.00
_cell.angle_beta   90.00
_cell.angle_gamma   90.00
#
_symmetry.space_group_name_H-M   'P 1'
#
loop_
_entity.id
_entity.type
_entity.pdbx_description
1 polymer ?
#
loop_
_entity_poly.entity_id
_entity_poly.type
_entity_poly.pdbx_seq_one_letter_code
_entity_poly.pdbx_strand_id
1 'polypeptide(L)'
;MSKLKKAPPDNTADPDPAQPSEPPKEDDPAKEERLKEFDANITSLNYMQEHLYTLAAGSLDRRKFAAEIVLKASAAIATLYSGVLALIFSVSGTQLPLRGILAPVFLGLAVVLSAASQAYTTPRVKENTEGDTADTKPDEDWVIARGGGAFEPRAIARVNIFIQIAAKMAQRNSWMLRASVIALGVGLAGIALPFISSGSPPSNADREASISSSYPWPTASPTATSANDVALYQAQVDEVAAARANARAKPLAPQSFLNSTGFFAGSLVVGLLIVVIGATAPNRSKTHR
;
A
#
# COMPACT_ATOMS: atom_id res chain seq x y z
N MET A 1 57.38 -8.53 -39.02
CA MET A 1 56.45 -9.67 -39.00
C MET A 1 55.10 -9.21 -39.53
N SER A 2 54.94 -9.20 -40.86
CA SER A 2 53.70 -8.80 -41.55
C SER A 2 52.77 -10.00 -41.65
N LYS A 3 51.59 -9.92 -41.05
CA LYS A 3 50.53 -10.91 -41.26
C LYS A 3 49.85 -10.64 -42.59
N LEU A 4 50.06 -11.54 -43.56
CA LEU A 4 49.34 -11.58 -44.83
C LEU A 4 47.83 -11.70 -44.57
N LYS A 5 47.10 -10.67 -45.01
CA LYS A 5 45.64 -10.62 -45.08
C LYS A 5 45.23 -11.47 -46.29
N LYS A 6 44.72 -12.67 -46.05
CA LYS A 6 44.22 -13.60 -47.07
C LYS A 6 42.93 -13.01 -47.66
N ALA A 7 42.94 -12.72 -48.95
CA ALA A 7 41.77 -12.23 -49.68
C ALA A 7 40.66 -13.30 -49.69
N PRO A 8 39.37 -12.92 -49.60
CA PRO A 8 38.26 -13.85 -49.75
C PRO A 8 38.22 -14.41 -51.19
N PRO A 9 37.81 -15.68 -51.37
CA PRO A 9 37.64 -16.25 -52.71
C PRO A 9 36.52 -15.53 -53.45
N ASP A 10 36.86 -15.02 -54.62
CA ASP A 10 35.96 -14.42 -55.60
C ASP A 10 35.05 -15.52 -56.15
N ASN A 11 33.78 -15.53 -55.71
CA ASN A 11 32.79 -16.54 -56.09
C ASN A 11 31.89 -16.01 -57.21
N THR A 12 32.48 -15.38 -58.23
CA THR A 12 31.83 -14.98 -59.48
C THR A 12 31.76 -16.15 -60.47
N ALA A 13 31.34 -17.32 -59.98
CA ALA A 13 30.87 -18.36 -60.88
C ALA A 13 29.49 -17.94 -61.36
N ASP A 14 29.41 -17.50 -62.61
CA ASP A 14 28.16 -17.22 -63.31
C ASP A 14 27.14 -18.35 -63.04
N PRO A 15 25.93 -18.03 -62.54
CA PRO A 15 24.89 -19.04 -62.41
C PRO A 15 24.52 -19.54 -63.80
N ASP A 16 24.81 -20.80 -64.05
CA ASP A 16 24.46 -21.54 -65.27
C ASP A 16 22.99 -21.27 -65.63
N PRO A 17 22.71 -20.53 -66.74
CA PRO A 17 21.36 -20.16 -67.08
C PRO A 17 20.65 -21.40 -67.63
N ALA A 18 19.65 -21.85 -66.87
CA ALA A 18 18.59 -22.74 -67.29
C ALA A 18 18.98 -24.22 -67.49
N GLN A 19 19.11 -24.94 -66.37
CA GLN A 19 18.38 -26.20 -66.30
C GLN A 19 16.93 -25.89 -65.92
N PRO A 20 15.94 -26.12 -66.81
CA PRO A 20 14.55 -26.13 -66.40
C PRO A 20 14.39 -27.27 -65.39
N SER A 21 14.30 -26.90 -64.11
CA SER A 21 13.90 -27.83 -63.06
C SER A 21 12.57 -28.44 -63.49
N GLU A 22 12.57 -29.73 -63.82
CA GLU A 22 11.34 -30.49 -64.04
C GLU A 22 10.38 -30.16 -62.89
N PRO A 23 9.12 -29.80 -63.17
CA PRO A 23 8.14 -29.60 -62.11
C PRO A 23 8.14 -30.87 -61.26
N PRO A 24 8.40 -30.77 -59.94
CA PRO A 24 8.49 -31.94 -59.08
C PRO A 24 7.16 -32.66 -59.19
N LYS A 25 7.17 -33.87 -59.75
CA LYS A 25 5.98 -34.68 -59.95
C LYS A 25 5.21 -34.75 -58.63
N GLU A 26 3.99 -34.23 -58.71
CA GLU A 26 2.93 -34.26 -57.70
C GLU A 26 2.74 -35.70 -57.18
N ASP A 27 2.30 -35.82 -55.93
CA ASP A 27 1.95 -37.06 -55.22
C ASP A 27 3.06 -37.79 -54.46
N ASP A 28 3.94 -37.05 -53.75
CA ASP A 28 4.75 -37.64 -52.68
C ASP A 28 3.90 -37.71 -51.38
N PRO A 29 3.40 -38.89 -50.97
CA PRO A 29 2.54 -39.02 -49.78
C PRO A 29 3.23 -38.52 -48.50
N ALA A 30 4.58 -38.52 -48.47
CA ALA A 30 5.34 -38.00 -47.34
C ALA A 30 5.27 -36.48 -47.21
N LYS A 31 4.86 -35.73 -48.26
CA LYS A 31 4.60 -34.28 -48.15
C LYS A 31 3.24 -34.01 -47.55
N GLU A 32 2.22 -34.80 -47.90
CA GLU A 32 0.87 -34.65 -47.34
C GLU A 32 0.84 -34.93 -45.83
N GLU A 33 1.54 -35.98 -45.38
CA GLU A 33 1.65 -36.29 -43.95
C GLU A 33 2.33 -35.15 -43.18
N ARG A 34 3.40 -34.57 -43.73
CA ARG A 34 4.10 -33.42 -43.12
C ARG A 34 3.24 -32.16 -43.03
N LEU A 35 2.38 -31.90 -44.02
CA LEU A 35 1.45 -30.78 -43.97
C LEU A 35 0.38 -30.98 -42.89
N LYS A 36 -0.17 -32.20 -42.75
CA LYS A 36 -1.14 -32.53 -41.70
C LYS A 36 -0.54 -32.38 -40.30
N GLU A 37 0.69 -32.85 -40.10
CA GLU A 37 1.42 -32.66 -38.84
C GLU A 37 1.70 -31.17 -38.55
N PHE A 38 2.05 -30.40 -39.58
CA PHE A 38 2.27 -28.97 -39.45
C PHE A 38 1.00 -28.23 -39.06
N ASP A 39 -0.14 -28.51 -39.70
CA ASP A 39 -1.43 -27.91 -39.37
C ASP A 39 -1.90 -28.27 -37.95
N ALA A 40 -1.67 -29.52 -37.53
CA ALA A 40 -1.94 -29.96 -36.16
C ALA A 40 -1.09 -29.19 -35.13
N ASN A 41 0.19 -28.96 -35.43
CA ASN A 41 1.09 -28.18 -34.58
C ASN A 41 0.72 -26.69 -34.53
N ILE A 42 0.32 -26.08 -35.65
CA ILE A 42 -0.16 -24.69 -35.66
C ILE A 42 -1.45 -24.56 -34.83
N THR A 43 -2.35 -25.53 -34.95
CA THR A 43 -3.60 -25.55 -34.19
C THR A 43 -3.36 -25.66 -32.69
N SER A 44 -2.45 -26.54 -32.26
CA SER A 44 -2.10 -26.68 -30.84
C SER A 44 -1.41 -25.43 -30.29
N LEU A 45 -0.57 -24.77 -31.09
CA LEU A 45 0.09 -23.52 -30.72
C LEU A 45 -0.91 -22.38 -30.52
N ASN A 46 -1.88 -22.25 -31.44
CA ASN A 46 -2.94 -21.25 -31.34
C ASN A 46 -3.81 -21.50 -30.10
N TYR A 47 -4.16 -22.77 -29.83
CA TYR A 47 -4.92 -23.16 -28.65
C TYR A 47 -4.17 -22.82 -27.35
N MET A 48 -2.86 -23.10 -27.30
CA MET A 48 -2.02 -22.74 -26.16
C MET A 48 -1.94 -21.23 -25.96
N GLN A 49 -1.77 -20.46 -27.04
CA GLN A 49 -1.74 -18.99 -26.96
C GLN A 49 -3.07 -18.43 -26.43
N GLU A 50 -4.20 -18.91 -26.94
CA GLU A 50 -5.53 -18.49 -26.49
C GLU A 50 -5.76 -18.80 -25.00
N HIS A 51 -5.33 -19.98 -24.53
CA HIS A 51 -5.39 -20.33 -23.10
C HIS A 51 -4.50 -19.45 -22.25
N LEU A 52 -3.28 -19.15 -22.69
CA LEU A 52 -2.38 -18.27 -21.96
C LEU A 52 -2.93 -16.84 -21.89
N TYR A 53 -3.51 -16.33 -22.97
CA TYR A 53 -4.20 -15.04 -22.98
C TYR A 53 -5.40 -15.05 -22.03
N THR A 54 -6.21 -16.11 -22.05
CA THR A 54 -7.38 -16.24 -21.18
C THR A 54 -6.99 -16.32 -19.70
N LEU A 55 -5.94 -17.08 -19.38
CA LEU A 55 -5.39 -17.15 -18.02
C LEU A 55 -4.85 -15.79 -17.58
N ALA A 56 -4.13 -15.09 -18.46
CA ALA A 56 -3.61 -13.76 -18.18
C ALA A 56 -4.75 -12.74 -17.95
N ALA A 57 -5.75 -12.72 -18.83
CA ALA A 57 -6.95 -11.88 -18.71
C ALA A 57 -7.71 -12.19 -17.42
N GLY A 58 -7.95 -13.47 -17.11
CA GLY A 58 -8.61 -13.90 -15.88
C GLY A 58 -7.84 -13.49 -14.62
N SER A 59 -6.51 -13.52 -14.66
CA SER A 59 -5.67 -13.02 -13.54
C SER A 59 -5.80 -11.51 -13.34
N LEU A 60 -5.99 -10.75 -14.44
CA LEU A 60 -6.12 -9.30 -14.43
C LEU A 60 -7.52 -8.89 -13.95
N ASP A 61 -8.56 -9.60 -14.38
CA ASP A 61 -9.94 -9.37 -13.94
C ASP A 61 -10.13 -9.68 -12.45
N ARG A 62 -9.52 -10.75 -11.93
CA ARG A 62 -9.52 -11.02 -10.48
C ARG A 62 -8.92 -9.87 -9.67
N ARG A 63 -7.91 -9.18 -10.21
CA ARG A 63 -7.31 -8.00 -9.55
C ARG A 63 -8.22 -6.79 -9.61
N LYS A 64 -8.84 -6.52 -10.76
CA LYS A 64 -9.83 -5.44 -10.89
C LYS A 64 -11.00 -5.66 -9.94
N PHE A 65 -11.49 -6.89 -9.82
CA PHE A 65 -12.56 -7.24 -8.91
C PHE A 65 -12.17 -7.04 -7.44
N ALA A 66 -10.96 -7.47 -7.04
CA ALA A 66 -10.45 -7.22 -5.69
C ALA A 66 -10.33 -5.71 -5.39
N ALA A 67 -9.86 -4.93 -6.35
CA ALA A 67 -9.79 -3.47 -6.29
C ALA A 67 -11.17 -2.83 -6.11
N GLU A 68 -12.16 -3.25 -6.89
CA GLU A 68 -13.54 -2.77 -6.76
C GLU A 68 -14.16 -3.11 -5.40
N ILE A 69 -13.91 -4.31 -4.86
CA ILE A 69 -14.39 -4.69 -3.53
C ILE A 69 -13.83 -3.74 -2.48
N VAL A 70 -12.52 -3.46 -2.51
CA VAL A 70 -11.89 -2.54 -1.55
C VAL A 70 -12.48 -1.13 -1.70
N LEU A 71 -12.70 -0.66 -2.93
CA LEU A 71 -13.33 0.63 -3.18
C LEU A 71 -14.76 0.69 -2.63
N LYS A 72 -15.60 -0.30 -2.93
CA LYS A 72 -16.98 -0.40 -2.44
C LYS A 72 -17.03 -0.49 -0.91
N ALA A 73 -16.16 -1.29 -0.29
CA ALA A 73 -16.06 -1.41 1.15
C ALA A 73 -15.64 -0.07 1.79
N SER A 74 -14.65 0.62 1.21
CA SER A 74 -14.21 1.93 1.71
C SER A 74 -15.29 3.00 1.60
N ALA A 75 -16.05 3.01 0.50
CA ALA A 75 -17.18 3.90 0.30
C ALA A 75 -18.29 3.62 1.33
N ALA A 76 -18.60 2.34 1.59
CA ALA A 76 -19.59 1.96 2.59
C ALA A 76 -19.17 2.35 4.02
N ILE A 77 -17.89 2.21 4.37
CA ILE A 77 -17.37 2.67 5.67
C ILE A 77 -17.46 4.20 5.77
N ALA A 78 -17.11 4.92 4.71
CA ALA A 78 -17.18 6.37 4.67
C ALA A 78 -18.61 6.89 4.82
N THR A 79 -19.60 6.27 4.17
CA THR A 79 -21.01 6.64 4.33
C THR A 79 -21.52 6.33 5.74
N LEU A 80 -21.16 5.17 6.30
CA LEU A 80 -21.56 4.78 7.65
C LEU A 80 -20.96 5.72 8.70
N TYR A 81 -19.68 6.07 8.56
CA TYR A 81 -19.00 7.02 9.43
C TYR A 81 -19.59 8.43 9.33
N SER A 82 -19.86 8.91 8.10
CA SER A 82 -20.50 10.20 7.88
C SER A 82 -21.92 10.24 8.46
N GLY A 83 -22.66 9.13 8.36
CA GLY A 83 -23.99 8.98 8.97
C GLY A 83 -23.93 9.04 10.49
N VAL A 84 -22.97 8.36 11.11
CA VAL A 84 -22.75 8.42 12.57
C VAL A 84 -22.35 9.83 13.02
N LEU A 85 -21.46 10.51 12.28
CA LEU A 85 -21.11 11.91 12.57
C LEU A 85 -22.30 12.86 12.44
N ALA A 86 -23.10 12.70 11.38
CA ALA A 86 -24.30 13.49 11.18
C ALA A 86 -25.31 13.25 12.33
N LEU A 87 -25.46 12.00 12.77
CA LEU A 87 -26.30 11.66 13.92
C LEU A 87 -25.77 12.28 15.22
N ILE A 88 -24.47 12.18 15.48
CA ILE A 88 -23.86 12.79 16.67
C ILE A 88 -24.04 14.31 16.63
N PHE A 89 -23.77 14.97 15.50
CA PHE A 89 -23.95 16.41 15.34
C PHE A 89 -25.42 16.83 15.46
N SER A 90 -26.35 15.98 15.03
CA SER A 90 -27.79 16.21 15.19
C SER A 90 -28.25 16.16 16.64
N VAL A 91 -27.59 15.37 17.50
CA VAL A 91 -27.97 15.19 18.91
C VAL A 91 -27.15 16.10 19.83
N SER A 92 -25.88 16.37 19.51
CA SER A 92 -25.01 17.24 20.29
C SER A 92 -25.08 18.68 19.78
N GLY A 93 -25.78 19.56 20.49
CA GLY A 93 -25.70 21.01 20.27
C GLY A 93 -24.34 21.64 20.65
N THR A 94 -23.33 20.81 20.93
CA THR A 94 -22.01 21.19 21.44
C THR A 94 -20.97 21.11 20.32
N GLN A 95 -20.11 22.13 20.19
CA GLN A 95 -19.02 22.12 19.23
C GLN A 95 -18.11 20.91 19.45
N LEU A 96 -18.03 20.05 18.43
CA LEU A 96 -17.27 18.80 18.52
C LEU A 96 -15.79 19.09 18.77
N PRO A 97 -15.14 18.36 19.69
CA PRO A 97 -13.71 18.48 19.89
C PRO A 97 -12.98 18.16 18.59
N LEU A 98 -12.04 19.04 18.19
CA LEU A 98 -11.25 18.98 16.94
C LEU A 98 -10.61 17.60 16.66
N ARG A 99 -10.49 16.78 17.71
CA ARG A 99 -10.04 15.38 17.71
C ARG A 99 -10.85 14.49 16.76
N GLY A 100 -12.12 14.82 16.50
CA GLY A 100 -12.99 14.07 15.58
C GLY A 100 -12.63 14.18 14.10
N ILE A 101 -11.91 15.23 13.68
CA ILE A 101 -11.54 15.46 12.26
C ILE A 101 -10.41 14.52 11.80
N LEU A 102 -9.62 13.96 12.71
CA LEU A 102 -8.46 13.15 12.35
C LEU A 102 -8.85 11.84 11.64
N ALA A 103 -9.93 11.19 12.09
CA ALA A 103 -10.41 9.93 11.54
C ALA A 103 -10.85 10.04 10.06
N PRO A 104 -11.71 11.00 9.64
CA PRO A 104 -12.07 11.14 8.23
C PRO A 104 -10.88 11.56 7.35
N VAL A 105 -9.93 12.34 7.88
CA VAL A 105 -8.71 12.70 7.13
C VAL A 105 -7.85 11.46 6.86
N PHE A 106 -7.63 10.60 7.86
CA PHE A 106 -6.90 9.35 7.67
C PHE A 106 -7.64 8.36 6.77
N LEU A 107 -8.96 8.27 6.89
CA LEU A 107 -9.80 7.44 6.04
C LEU A 107 -9.70 7.92 4.58
N GLY A 108 -9.83 9.22 4.34
CA GLY A 108 -9.70 9.83 3.01
C GLY A 108 -8.31 9.60 2.42
N LEU A 109 -7.25 9.75 3.24
CA LEU A 109 -5.88 9.52 2.80
C LEU A 109 -5.65 8.05 2.45
N ALA A 110 -6.23 7.09 3.20
CA ALA A 110 -6.17 5.67 2.87
C ALA A 110 -6.87 5.35 1.52
N VAL A 111 -8.01 6.00 1.25
CA VAL A 111 -8.73 5.86 -0.03
C VAL A 111 -7.91 6.43 -1.19
N VAL A 112 -7.36 7.64 -1.05
CA VAL A 112 -6.52 8.27 -2.08
C VAL A 112 -5.27 7.45 -2.34
N LEU A 113 -4.61 6.93 -1.30
CA LEU A 113 -3.42 6.08 -1.47
C LEU A 113 -3.77 4.75 -2.16
N SER A 114 -4.93 4.17 -1.85
CA SER A 114 -5.45 2.97 -2.52
C SER A 114 -5.73 3.24 -4.01
N ALA A 115 -6.41 4.35 -4.33
CA ALA A 115 -6.69 4.76 -5.71
C ALA A 115 -5.41 5.10 -6.48
N ALA A 116 -4.47 5.81 -5.87
CA ALA A 116 -3.16 6.09 -6.44
C ALA A 116 -2.39 4.81 -6.74
N SER A 117 -2.45 3.80 -5.88
CA SER A 117 -1.81 2.49 -6.13
C SER A 117 -2.34 1.83 -7.40
N GLN A 118 -3.62 2.01 -7.72
CA GLN A 118 -4.21 1.53 -8.98
C GLN A 118 -3.81 2.39 -10.16
N ALA A 119 -3.83 3.72 -10.02
CA ALA A 119 -3.47 4.64 -11.10
C ALA A 119 -2.01 4.50 -11.55
N TYR A 120 -1.08 4.21 -10.63
CA TYR A 120 0.34 4.00 -10.96
C TYR A 120 0.68 2.58 -11.46
N THR A 121 -0.32 1.73 -11.73
CA THR A 121 -0.08 0.44 -12.40
C THR A 121 0.18 0.54 -13.88
N THR A 122 0.10 1.74 -14.50
CA THR A 122 0.54 1.92 -15.88
C THR A 122 2.01 1.50 -15.98
N PRO A 123 2.32 0.42 -16.72
CA PRO A 123 3.69 0.00 -16.90
C PRO A 123 4.41 1.13 -17.63
N ARG A 124 5.26 1.87 -16.92
CA ARG A 124 6.36 2.55 -17.58
C ARG A 124 7.27 1.45 -18.08
N VAL A 125 7.02 0.99 -19.30
CA VAL A 125 8.07 0.44 -20.14
C VAL A 125 9.12 1.53 -20.09
N LYS A 126 10.15 1.33 -19.25
CA LYS A 126 11.39 2.06 -19.45
C LYS A 126 11.86 1.52 -20.78
N GLU A 127 11.44 2.22 -21.83
CA GLU A 127 12.19 2.27 -23.07
C GLU A 127 13.58 2.65 -22.60
N ASN A 128 14.41 1.64 -22.35
CA ASN A 128 15.84 1.81 -22.31
C ASN A 128 16.23 2.06 -23.77
N THR A 129 15.77 3.20 -24.27
CA THR A 129 16.28 3.85 -25.46
C THR A 129 17.63 4.41 -25.03
N GLU A 130 18.65 3.93 -25.73
CA GLU A 130 20.00 4.49 -25.78
C GLU A 130 20.86 4.33 -24.52
N GLY A 131 21.68 3.28 -24.49
CA GLY A 131 22.93 3.34 -23.72
C GLY A 131 23.66 2.02 -23.50
N ASP A 132 22.93 0.90 -23.35
CA ASP A 132 23.54 -0.39 -22.98
C ASP A 132 23.29 -1.48 -24.03
N THR A 133 23.28 -1.07 -25.30
CA THR A 133 23.69 -1.94 -26.42
C THR A 133 25.15 -1.67 -26.73
N ALA A 134 26.01 -1.61 -25.71
CA ALA A 134 27.41 -1.89 -25.90
C ALA A 134 27.53 -3.41 -26.18
N ASP A 135 27.38 -3.73 -27.46
CA ASP A 135 28.16 -4.78 -28.10
C ASP A 135 27.85 -6.24 -27.74
N THR A 136 26.66 -6.54 -27.23
CA THR A 136 26.06 -7.86 -27.51
C THR A 136 25.20 -7.71 -28.75
N LYS A 137 25.84 -7.61 -29.92
CA LYS A 137 25.14 -8.08 -31.12
C LYS A 137 24.69 -9.49 -30.77
N PRO A 138 23.38 -9.82 -30.82
CA PRO A 138 23.01 -11.23 -30.88
C PRO A 138 23.81 -11.77 -32.07
N ASP A 139 24.75 -12.63 -31.77
CA ASP A 139 25.49 -13.44 -32.71
C ASP A 139 24.48 -13.96 -33.75
N GLU A 140 24.46 -13.32 -34.93
CA GLU A 140 23.51 -13.65 -35.99
C GLU A 140 23.67 -15.13 -36.45
N ASP A 141 24.72 -15.82 -35.98
CA ASP A 141 24.95 -17.25 -36.10
C ASP A 141 23.89 -18.14 -35.42
N TRP A 142 23.19 -17.70 -34.35
CA TRP A 142 22.13 -18.54 -33.77
C TRP A 142 20.86 -18.55 -34.62
N VAL A 143 20.67 -17.56 -35.48
CA VAL A 143 19.46 -17.41 -36.31
C VAL A 143 19.58 -18.16 -37.64
N ILE A 144 20.80 -18.34 -38.16
CA ILE A 144 21.03 -18.89 -39.51
C ILE A 144 21.43 -20.38 -39.47
N ALA A 145 21.95 -20.90 -38.34
CA ALA A 145 22.35 -22.30 -38.22
C ALA A 145 21.20 -23.32 -38.04
N ARG A 146 19.93 -22.89 -38.03
CA ARG A 146 18.74 -23.77 -37.96
C ARG A 146 17.83 -23.55 -39.16
N GLY A 147 18.37 -23.83 -40.34
CA GLY A 147 17.59 -23.97 -41.57
C GLY A 147 16.59 -25.12 -41.44
N GLY A 148 15.34 -24.79 -41.14
CA GLY A 148 14.21 -25.72 -41.11
C GLY A 148 13.29 -25.55 -39.90
N GLY A 149 12.08 -25.03 -40.11
CA GLY A 149 10.94 -25.24 -39.20
C GLY A 149 10.88 -24.47 -37.86
N ALA A 150 11.80 -23.55 -37.56
CA ALA A 150 11.96 -22.95 -36.23
C ALA A 150 11.01 -21.77 -35.89
N PHE A 151 9.70 -21.84 -36.23
CA PHE A 151 8.71 -20.90 -35.68
C PHE A 151 8.51 -21.09 -34.17
N GLU A 152 8.67 -22.33 -33.69
CA GLU A 152 8.46 -22.75 -32.30
C GLU A 152 9.32 -22.02 -31.26
N PRO A 153 10.67 -21.90 -31.39
CA PRO A 153 11.49 -21.23 -30.39
C PRO A 153 11.21 -19.73 -30.25
N ARG A 154 10.80 -19.04 -31.33
CA ARG A 154 10.45 -17.62 -31.28
C ARG A 154 9.11 -17.38 -30.57
N ALA A 155 8.13 -18.26 -30.77
CA ALA A 155 6.86 -18.19 -30.07
C ALA A 155 7.04 -18.43 -28.56
N ILE A 156 7.83 -19.45 -28.20
CA ILE A 156 8.14 -19.78 -26.80
C ILE A 156 8.89 -18.62 -26.11
N ALA A 157 9.84 -17.98 -26.78
CA ALA A 157 10.57 -16.83 -26.24
C ALA A 157 9.63 -15.65 -25.91
N ARG A 158 8.68 -15.34 -26.80
CA ARG A 158 7.68 -14.27 -26.57
C ARG A 158 6.76 -14.59 -25.39
N VAL A 159 6.32 -15.84 -25.27
CA VAL A 159 5.52 -16.30 -24.13
C VAL A 159 6.29 -16.17 -22.82
N ASN A 160 7.56 -16.58 -22.78
CA ASN A 160 8.39 -16.44 -21.57
C ASN A 160 8.61 -14.98 -21.17
N ILE A 161 8.80 -14.07 -22.13
CA ILE A 161 8.89 -12.63 -21.84
C ILE A 161 7.57 -12.13 -21.26
N PHE A 162 6.43 -12.53 -21.85
CA PHE A 162 5.12 -12.15 -21.36
C PHE A 162 4.85 -12.67 -19.93
N ILE A 163 5.20 -13.93 -19.65
CA ILE A 163 5.10 -14.53 -18.31
C ILE A 163 5.99 -13.78 -17.31
N GLN A 164 7.22 -13.43 -17.68
CA GLN A 164 8.11 -12.66 -16.81
C GLN A 164 7.59 -11.24 -16.54
N ILE A 165 7.03 -10.57 -17.55
CA ILE A 165 6.41 -9.25 -17.39
C ILE A 165 5.18 -9.37 -16.48
N ALA A 166 4.31 -10.35 -16.71
CA ALA A 166 3.12 -10.60 -15.90
C ALA A 166 3.49 -10.92 -14.44
N ALA A 167 4.51 -11.75 -14.22
CA ALA A 167 5.03 -12.10 -12.90
C ALA A 167 5.63 -10.88 -12.18
N LYS A 168 6.45 -10.06 -12.88
CA LYS A 168 6.99 -8.81 -12.32
C LYS A 168 5.89 -7.81 -11.96
N MET A 169 4.87 -7.68 -12.80
CA MET A 169 3.69 -6.84 -12.50
C MET A 169 2.91 -7.39 -11.30
N ALA A 170 2.81 -8.71 -11.14
CA ALA A 170 2.18 -9.34 -9.98
C ALA A 170 2.91 -9.01 -8.67
N GLN A 171 4.23 -9.17 -8.67
CA GLN A 171 5.02 -9.11 -7.46
C GLN A 171 5.14 -7.68 -6.91
N ARG A 172 5.27 -6.68 -7.80
CA ARG A 172 5.41 -5.26 -7.43
C ARG A 172 4.19 -4.72 -6.66
N ASN A 173 2.99 -5.22 -6.96
CA ASN A 173 1.76 -4.68 -6.38
C ASN A 173 1.40 -5.30 -5.02
N SER A 174 2.00 -6.44 -4.66
CA SER A 174 1.68 -7.13 -3.41
C SER A 174 2.02 -6.30 -2.15
N TRP A 175 3.03 -5.43 -2.24
CA TRP A 175 3.46 -4.61 -1.10
C TRP A 175 2.57 -3.39 -0.86
N MET A 176 2.08 -2.76 -1.92
CA MET A 176 1.12 -1.66 -1.82
C MET A 176 -0.22 -2.11 -1.21
N LEU A 177 -0.71 -3.29 -1.59
CA LEU A 177 -1.90 -3.90 -0.98
C LEU A 177 -1.72 -4.17 0.51
N ARG A 178 -0.55 -4.64 0.93
CA ARG A 178 -0.26 -4.83 2.37
C ARG A 178 -0.21 -3.50 3.11
N ALA A 179 0.42 -2.48 2.51
CA ALA A 179 0.48 -1.14 3.09
C ALA A 179 -0.91 -0.51 3.24
N SER A 180 -1.81 -0.68 2.27
CA SER A 180 -3.18 -0.16 2.37
C SER A 180 -3.99 -0.85 3.47
N VAL A 181 -3.84 -2.18 3.63
CA VAL A 181 -4.50 -2.93 4.72
C VAL A 181 -3.99 -2.49 6.09
N ILE A 182 -2.67 -2.27 6.24
CA ILE A 182 -2.10 -1.78 7.50
C ILE A 182 -2.61 -0.37 7.81
N ALA A 183 -2.61 0.53 6.82
CA ALA A 183 -3.13 1.89 6.98
C ALA A 183 -4.63 1.89 7.36
N LEU A 184 -5.43 1.00 6.76
CA LEU A 184 -6.83 0.80 7.11
C LEU A 184 -6.98 0.31 8.56
N GLY A 185 -6.18 -0.67 8.98
CA GLY A 185 -6.19 -1.20 10.34
C GLY A 185 -5.86 -0.14 11.39
N VAL A 186 -4.87 0.73 11.11
CA VAL A 186 -4.53 1.86 11.98
C VAL A 186 -5.66 2.89 12.03
N GLY A 187 -6.27 3.20 10.88
CA GLY A 187 -7.45 4.09 10.83
C GLY A 187 -8.63 3.56 11.65
N LEU A 188 -8.92 2.26 11.56
CA LEU A 188 -9.96 1.58 12.33
C LEU A 188 -9.67 1.59 13.84
N ALA A 189 -8.42 1.34 14.24
CA ALA A 189 -8.01 1.45 15.64
C ALA A 189 -8.19 2.89 16.16
N GLY A 190 -7.91 3.90 15.31
CA GLY A 190 -8.14 5.30 15.61
C GLY A 190 -9.61 5.68 15.82
N ILE A 191 -10.55 4.98 15.18
CA ILE A 191 -12.00 5.17 15.38
C ILE A 191 -12.46 4.62 16.74
N ALA A 192 -11.87 3.52 17.20
CA ALA A 192 -12.21 2.94 18.50
C ALA A 192 -11.65 3.76 19.68
N LEU A 193 -10.52 4.43 19.47
CA LEU A 193 -9.80 5.21 20.47
C LEU A 193 -10.63 6.30 21.19
N PRO A 194 -11.48 7.12 20.53
CA PRO A 194 -12.31 8.11 21.22
C PRO A 194 -13.41 7.50 22.11
N PHE A 195 -13.83 6.24 21.87
CA PHE A 195 -14.80 5.56 22.73
C PHE A 195 -14.16 4.98 24.00
N ILE A 196 -12.83 4.79 23.99
CA ILE A 196 -12.08 4.56 25.20
C ILE A 196 -11.96 5.91 25.88
N SER A 197 -12.99 6.27 26.64
CA SER A 197 -13.03 7.45 27.50
C SER A 197 -11.83 7.39 28.43
N SER A 198 -10.74 8.03 28.02
CA SER A 198 -9.69 8.44 28.91
C SER A 198 -10.31 9.58 29.69
N GLY A 199 -10.91 9.24 30.84
CA GLY A 199 -11.74 10.12 31.65
C GLY A 199 -11.22 11.55 31.58
N SER A 200 -12.10 12.46 31.14
CA SER A 200 -11.76 13.86 30.97
C SER A 200 -10.97 14.32 32.20
N PRO A 201 -9.81 14.97 32.02
CA PRO A 201 -9.06 15.46 33.16
C PRO A 201 -10.01 16.34 33.97
N PRO A 202 -10.08 16.14 35.31
CA PRO A 202 -11.02 16.87 36.14
C PRO A 202 -10.82 18.36 35.88
N SER A 203 -11.90 19.06 35.57
CA SER A 203 -11.83 20.50 35.38
C SER A 203 -11.39 21.16 36.68
N ASN A 204 -10.89 22.39 36.62
CA ASN A 204 -10.58 23.15 37.84
C ASN A 204 -11.82 23.27 38.75
N ALA A 205 -13.03 23.31 38.16
CA ALA A 205 -14.29 23.30 38.90
C ALA A 205 -14.53 21.96 39.62
N ASP A 206 -14.32 20.82 38.95
CA ASP A 206 -14.45 19.49 39.57
C ASP A 206 -13.41 19.30 40.69
N ARG A 207 -12.22 19.84 40.48
CA ARG A 207 -11.17 19.88 41.49
C ARG A 207 -11.56 20.75 42.69
N GLU A 208 -12.14 21.92 42.48
CA GLU A 208 -12.60 22.76 43.59
C GLU A 208 -13.79 22.17 44.33
N ALA A 209 -14.70 21.48 43.62
CA ALA A 209 -15.80 20.75 44.22
C ALA A 209 -15.29 19.60 45.11
N SER A 210 -14.32 18.82 44.62
CA SER A 210 -13.71 17.73 45.40
C SER A 210 -12.88 18.23 46.60
N ILE A 211 -12.13 19.33 46.45
CA ILE A 211 -11.44 19.99 47.58
C ILE A 211 -12.45 20.48 48.61
N SER A 212 -13.55 21.10 48.17
CA SER A 212 -14.59 21.61 49.06
C SER A 212 -15.32 20.48 49.80
N SER A 213 -15.53 19.35 49.14
CA SER A 213 -16.09 18.12 49.74
C SER A 213 -15.15 17.46 50.74
N SER A 214 -13.83 17.43 50.46
CA SER A 214 -12.84 16.76 51.31
C SER A 214 -12.48 17.58 52.54
N TYR A 215 -12.55 18.92 52.44
CA TYR A 215 -12.19 19.86 53.49
C TYR A 215 -13.33 20.88 53.69
N PRO A 216 -14.49 20.47 54.26
CA PRO A 216 -15.60 21.40 54.49
C PRO A 216 -15.20 22.49 55.48
N TRP A 217 -15.76 23.70 55.31
CA TRP A 217 -15.60 24.76 56.31
C TRP A 217 -16.34 24.37 57.59
N PRO A 218 -15.81 24.74 58.78
CA PRO A 218 -16.51 24.49 60.04
C PRO A 218 -17.87 25.21 60.05
N THR A 219 -18.95 24.45 60.29
CA THR A 219 -20.35 24.85 60.01
C THR A 219 -21.01 25.74 61.06
N ALA A 220 -20.36 25.99 62.21
CA ALA A 220 -20.88 26.86 63.24
C ALA A 220 -19.82 27.88 63.65
N SER A 221 -20.08 29.16 63.38
CA SER A 221 -19.49 30.20 64.22
C SER A 221 -20.03 29.93 65.63
N PRO A 222 -19.18 29.65 66.62
CA PRO A 222 -19.68 29.45 67.97
C PRO A 222 -20.52 30.66 68.36
N THR A 223 -21.68 30.44 68.97
CA THR A 223 -22.35 31.44 69.80
C THR A 223 -21.41 31.65 70.99
N ALA A 224 -20.29 32.33 70.76
CA ALA A 224 -19.11 32.21 71.58
C ALA A 224 -19.34 32.89 72.91
N THR A 225 -19.50 32.10 73.96
CA THR A 225 -19.65 32.60 75.33
C THR A 225 -18.28 32.88 75.97
N SER A 226 -17.19 32.33 75.42
CA SER A 226 -15.82 32.51 75.94
C SER A 226 -14.79 32.84 74.85
N ALA A 227 -13.74 33.58 75.22
CA ALA A 227 -12.62 33.93 74.33
C ALA A 227 -11.86 32.71 73.80
N ASN A 228 -11.85 31.61 74.55
CA ASN A 228 -11.21 30.36 74.15
C ASN A 228 -11.95 29.68 72.99
N ASP A 229 -13.28 29.80 72.94
CA ASP A 229 -14.09 29.24 71.84
C ASP A 229 -13.83 29.97 70.52
N VAL A 230 -13.64 31.30 70.59
CA VAL A 230 -13.24 32.12 69.43
C VAL A 230 -11.85 31.72 68.95
N ALA A 231 -10.89 31.54 69.86
CA ALA A 231 -9.52 31.15 69.52
C ALA A 231 -9.45 29.74 68.88
N LEU A 232 -10.22 28.78 69.39
CA LEU A 232 -10.29 27.43 68.82
C LEU A 232 -10.95 27.43 67.44
N TYR A 233 -12.01 28.21 67.25
CA TYR A 233 -12.65 28.34 65.94
C TYR A 233 -11.71 28.96 64.91
N GLN A 234 -10.99 30.03 65.28
CA GLN A 234 -10.01 30.66 64.39
C GLN A 234 -8.91 29.67 63.98
N ALA A 235 -8.38 28.89 64.92
CA ALA A 235 -7.38 27.87 64.63
C ALA A 235 -7.90 26.79 63.66
N GLN A 236 -9.17 26.37 63.80
CA GLN A 236 -9.79 25.41 62.88
C GLN A 236 -10.00 26.00 61.47
N VAL A 237 -10.40 27.27 61.39
CA VAL A 237 -10.55 27.97 60.09
C VAL A 237 -9.19 28.06 59.38
N ASP A 238 -8.13 28.40 60.12
CA ASP A 238 -6.77 28.51 59.57
C ASP A 238 -6.23 27.15 59.12
N GLU A 239 -6.49 26.08 59.87
CA GLU A 239 -6.10 24.72 59.49
C GLU A 239 -6.79 24.25 58.20
N VAL A 240 -8.10 24.46 58.08
CA VAL A 240 -8.86 24.11 56.87
C VAL A 240 -8.43 24.97 55.68
N ALA A 241 -8.16 26.27 55.90
CA ALA A 241 -7.66 27.17 54.86
C ALA A 241 -6.28 26.71 54.35
N ALA A 242 -5.36 26.33 55.23
CA ALA A 242 -4.05 25.79 54.89
C ALA A 242 -4.16 24.45 54.15
N ALA A 243 -5.04 23.55 54.58
CA ALA A 243 -5.28 22.27 53.92
C ALA A 243 -5.80 22.45 52.49
N ARG A 244 -6.75 23.39 52.28
CA ARG A 244 -7.25 23.74 50.95
C ARG A 244 -6.17 24.38 50.07
N ALA A 245 -5.32 25.24 50.62
CA ALA A 245 -4.19 25.84 49.89
C ALA A 245 -3.18 24.77 49.46
N ASN A 246 -2.84 23.83 50.34
CA ASN A 246 -1.95 22.71 50.03
C ASN A 246 -2.54 21.77 48.96
N ALA A 247 -3.86 21.51 48.99
CA ALA A 247 -4.55 20.74 47.97
C ALA A 247 -4.58 21.46 46.59
N ARG A 248 -4.62 22.80 46.58
CA ARG A 248 -4.49 23.64 45.38
C ARG A 248 -3.06 23.68 44.83
N ALA A 249 -2.06 23.57 45.69
CA ALA A 249 -0.65 23.57 45.30
C ALA A 249 -0.21 22.23 44.66
N LYS A 250 -0.89 21.11 44.96
CA LYS A 250 -0.58 19.82 44.32
C LYS A 250 -0.79 19.94 42.81
N PRO A 251 0.24 19.67 41.98
CA PRO A 251 0.07 19.68 40.52
C PRO A 251 -0.98 18.63 40.14
N LEU A 252 -1.85 18.96 39.19
CA LEU A 252 -2.72 17.96 38.60
C LEU A 252 -1.83 16.83 38.09
N ALA A 253 -2.21 15.58 38.38
CA ALA A 253 -1.48 14.41 37.90
C ALA A 253 -1.17 14.63 36.41
N PRO A 254 0.09 14.39 35.98
CA PRO A 254 0.50 14.69 34.62
C PRO A 254 -0.52 14.06 33.69
N GLN A 255 -1.18 14.91 32.88
CA GLN A 255 -2.17 14.42 31.93
C GLN A 255 -1.51 13.31 31.15
N SER A 256 -2.15 12.14 31.15
CA SER A 256 -1.58 10.94 30.55
C SER A 256 -1.03 11.32 29.18
N PHE A 257 0.23 10.99 28.92
CA PHE A 257 0.94 11.38 27.70
C PHE A 257 0.13 11.05 26.42
N LEU A 258 -0.72 10.01 26.51
CA LEU A 258 -1.69 9.57 25.52
C LEU A 258 -2.74 10.63 25.12
N ASN A 259 -3.02 11.61 25.99
CA ASN A 259 -3.94 12.71 25.74
C ASN A 259 -3.24 13.99 25.22
N SER A 260 -1.91 14.01 25.14
CA SER A 260 -1.23 15.16 24.56
C SER A 260 -1.43 15.18 23.04
N THR A 261 -1.74 16.36 22.50
CA THR A 261 -1.77 16.60 21.04
C THR A 261 -0.46 16.16 20.37
N GLY A 262 0.65 16.19 21.13
CA GLY A 262 1.96 15.70 20.70
C GLY A 262 2.02 14.19 20.48
N PHE A 263 1.30 13.37 21.25
CA PHE A 263 1.23 11.92 21.01
C PHE A 263 0.53 11.60 19.69
N PHE A 264 -0.59 12.28 19.41
CA PHE A 264 -1.32 12.11 18.15
C PHE A 264 -0.56 12.66 16.95
N ALA A 265 0.09 13.82 17.08
CA ALA A 265 0.97 14.34 16.04
C ALA A 265 2.16 13.40 15.80
N GLY A 266 2.74 12.86 16.87
CA GLY A 266 3.85 11.88 16.80
C GLY A 266 3.43 10.57 16.14
N SER A 267 2.27 10.01 16.50
CA SER A 267 1.76 8.78 15.90
C SER A 267 1.39 8.98 14.43
N LEU A 268 0.89 10.16 14.04
CA LEU A 268 0.64 10.53 12.66
C LEU A 268 1.94 10.57 11.86
N VAL A 269 2.98 11.23 12.38
CA VAL A 269 4.29 11.29 11.73
C VAL A 269 4.90 9.89 11.61
N VAL A 270 4.89 9.09 12.68
CA VAL A 270 5.43 7.72 12.65
C VAL A 270 4.65 6.83 11.68
N GLY A 271 3.33 6.92 11.66
CA GLY A 271 2.48 6.18 10.72
C GLY A 271 2.80 6.56 9.27
N LEU A 272 2.92 7.85 8.98
CA LEU A 272 3.28 8.34 7.65
C LEU A 272 4.70 7.91 7.26
N LEU A 273 5.63 7.90 8.20
CA LEU A 273 7.02 7.50 7.99
C LEU A 273 7.13 5.98 7.73
N ILE A 274 6.36 5.14 8.43
CA ILE A 274 6.25 3.71 8.14
C ILE A 274 5.69 3.46 6.73
N VAL A 275 4.68 4.24 6.32
CA VAL A 275 4.11 4.14 4.96
C VAL A 275 5.15 4.55 3.91
N VAL A 276 5.89 5.62 4.13
CA VAL A 276 6.93 6.10 3.19
C VAL A 276 8.11 5.13 3.12
N ILE A 277 8.61 4.61 4.25
CA ILE A 277 9.66 3.60 4.27
C ILE A 277 9.18 2.31 3.62
N GLY A 278 7.96 1.87 3.93
CA GLY A 278 7.33 0.72 3.30
C GLY A 278 7.10 0.90 1.80
N ALA A 279 6.94 2.13 1.30
CA ALA A 279 6.83 2.39 -0.14
C ALA A 279 8.19 2.40 -0.86
N THR A 280 9.27 2.74 -0.15
CA THR A 280 10.60 2.97 -0.74
C THR A 280 11.59 1.84 -0.51
N ALA A 281 11.34 0.95 0.45
CA ALA A 281 12.27 -0.13 0.75
C ALA A 281 12.38 -1.11 -0.45
N PRO A 282 13.57 -1.24 -1.05
CA PRO A 282 13.76 -2.13 -2.20
C PRO A 282 13.53 -3.57 -1.74
N ASN A 283 12.68 -4.29 -2.47
CA ASN A 283 12.39 -5.70 -2.22
C ASN A 283 13.68 -6.52 -2.40
N ARG A 284 14.47 -6.64 -1.32
CA ARG A 284 15.64 -7.51 -1.22
C ARG A 284 15.16 -8.96 -1.05
N SER A 285 14.41 -9.49 -2.02
CA SER A 285 14.30 -10.94 -2.15
C SER A 285 15.65 -11.42 -2.65
N LYS A 286 16.47 -11.86 -1.71
CA LYS A 286 17.81 -12.39 -1.93
C LYS A 286 17.80 -13.38 -3.08
N THR A 287 18.61 -13.07 -4.08
CA THR A 287 19.26 -14.02 -4.97
C THR A 287 20.08 -15.00 -4.12
N HIS A 288 19.44 -16.01 -3.54
CA HIS A 288 20.12 -17.26 -3.23
C HIS A 288 20.13 -18.06 -4.53
N ARG A 289 21.22 -17.87 -5.29
CA ARG A 289 21.73 -18.86 -6.24
C ARG A 289 22.31 -20.02 -5.44
#